data_AF-A0A538DH63-F1
#
_entry.id   AF-A0A538DH63-F1
#
_cell.length_a   1.000
_cell.length_b   1.000
_cell.length_c   1.000
_cell.angle_alpha   90.00
_cell.angle_beta   90.00
_cell.angle_gamma   90.00
#
_symmetry.space_group_name_H-M   'P 1'
#
loop_
_entity.id
_entity.type
_entity.pdbx_description
1 polymer ?
#
loop_
_entity_poly.entity_id
_entity_poly.type
_entity_poly.pdbx_seq_one_letter_code
_entity_poly.pdbx_strand_id
1 'polypeptide(L)'
;MALLTAFGVGLWLSALNVRYRDVPYVVPYLTMVWFFVTPIIYGVTALRPRTQELIALNPMAGVIDGFRWAVLGRGLPHYHVYALSFGIALAVMLSGLWYFRRVERYFADLI
;
A
#
# COMPACT_ATOMS: atom_id res chain seq x y z
N MET A 1 5.72 7.98 -0.63
CA MET A 1 5.21 6.59 -0.61
C MET A 1 3.79 6.50 -0.05
N ALA A 2 3.51 7.06 1.12
CA ALA A 2 2.20 6.97 1.76
C ALA A 2 1.06 7.50 0.88
N LEU A 3 1.21 8.72 0.33
CA LEU A 3 0.23 9.30 -0.58
C LEU A 3 0.02 8.45 -1.84
N LEU A 4 1.11 7.99 -2.48
CA LEU A 4 1.04 7.14 -3.68
C LEU A 4 0.24 5.86 -3.43
N THR A 5 0.48 5.23 -2.27
CA THR A 5 -0.19 3.99 -1.86
C THR A 5 -1.66 4.27 -1.55
N ALA A 6 -1.96 5.32 -0.78
CA ALA A 6 -3.32 5.71 -0.45
C ALA A 6 -4.14 6.08 -1.70
N PHE A 7 -3.56 6.82 -2.64
CA PHE A 7 -4.19 7.14 -3.92
C PHE A 7 -4.38 5.88 -4.78
N GLY A 8 -3.38 5.02 -4.91
CA GLY A 8 -3.48 3.80 -5.70
C GLY A 8 -4.54 2.84 -5.19
N VAL A 9 -4.53 2.56 -3.88
CA VAL A 9 -5.54 1.71 -3.22
C VAL A 9 -6.91 2.39 -3.24
N GLY A 10 -6.97 3.70 -3.04
CA GLY A 10 -8.21 4.48 -3.11
C GLY A 10 -8.86 4.42 -4.50
N LEU A 11 -8.07 4.50 -5.58
CA LEU A 11 -8.55 4.35 -6.95
C LEU A 11 -9.10 2.94 -7.20
N TRP A 12 -8.41 1.90 -6.70
CA TRP A 12 -8.90 0.52 -6.74
C TRP A 12 -10.24 0.38 -6.03
N LEU A 13 -10.33 0.84 -4.78
CA LEU A 13 -11.54 0.76 -3.96
C LEU A 13 -12.69 1.56 -4.56
N SER A 14 -12.41 2.75 -5.10
CA SER A 14 -13.40 3.58 -5.77
C SER A 14 -13.97 2.87 -6.99
N ALA A 15 -13.11 2.34 -7.87
CA ALA A 15 -13.53 1.58 -9.05
C ALA A 15 -14.31 0.31 -8.69
N LEU A 16 -13.94 -0.39 -7.61
CA LEU A 16 -14.70 -1.53 -7.10
C LEU A 16 -16.05 -1.13 -6.52
N ASN A 17 -16.14 -0.01 -5.80
CA ASN A 17 -17.38 0.46 -5.18
C ASN A 17 -18.46 0.76 -6.24
N VAL A 18 -18.09 1.32 -7.39
CA VAL A 18 -19.06 1.54 -8.49
C VAL A 18 -19.63 0.21 -9.02
N ARG A 19 -18.83 -0.87 -9.01
CA ARG A 19 -19.28 -2.19 -9.47
C ARG A 19 -19.98 -3.01 -8.39
N TYR A 20 -19.63 -2.81 -7.12
CA TYR A 20 -20.11 -3.57 -5.97
C TYR A 20 -20.43 -2.63 -4.81
N ARG A 21 -21.73 -2.47 -4.51
CA ARG A 21 -22.22 -1.57 -3.45
C ARG A 21 -21.79 -1.98 -2.03
N ASP A 22 -21.29 -3.20 -1.83
CA ASP A 22 -20.90 -3.73 -0.52
C ASP A 22 -19.45 -3.45 -0.12
N VAL A 23 -18.64 -2.92 -1.04
CA VAL A 23 -17.21 -2.62 -0.83
C VAL A 23 -16.97 -1.71 0.39
N PRO A 24 -17.77 -0.64 0.64
CA PRO A 24 -17.54 0.23 1.79
C PRO A 24 -17.58 -0.48 3.14
N TYR A 25 -18.36 -1.55 3.28
CA TYR A 25 -18.48 -2.31 4.53
C TYR A 25 -17.26 -3.20 4.78
N VAL A 26 -16.54 -3.60 3.73
CA VAL A 26 -15.37 -4.49 3.81
C VAL A 26 -14.07 -3.71 4.01
N VAL A 27 -14.02 -2.44 3.56
CA VAL A 27 -12.83 -1.57 3.67
C VAL A 27 -12.28 -1.45 5.11
N PRO A 28 -13.10 -1.26 6.17
CA PRO A 28 -12.58 -1.18 7.54
C PRO A 28 -11.88 -2.46 7.97
N TYR A 29 -12.46 -3.63 7.65
CA TYR A 29 -11.86 -4.93 7.96
C TYR A 29 -10.55 -5.15 7.20
N LEU A 30 -10.51 -4.80 5.91
CA LEU A 30 -9.29 -4.86 5.10
C LEU A 30 -8.19 -3.98 5.68
N THR A 31 -8.53 -2.77 6.12
CA THR A 31 -7.58 -1.84 6.72
C THR A 31 -7.04 -2.39 8.05
N MET A 32 -7.91 -3.02 8.86
CA MET A 32 -7.50 -3.65 10.11
C MET A 32 -6.52 -4.81 9.86
N VAL A 33 -6.81 -5.68 8.90
CA VAL A 33 -5.87 -6.76 8.51
C VAL A 33 -4.57 -6.18 7.97
N TRP A 34 -4.63 -5.14 7.14
CA TRP A 34 -3.45 -4.46 6.60
C TRP A 34 -2.55 -3.89 7.70
N PHE A 35 -3.15 -3.33 8.75
CA PHE A 35 -2.43 -2.84 9.92
C PHE A 35 -1.59 -3.95 10.57
N PHE A 36 -2.15 -5.15 10.79
CA PHE A 36 -1.42 -6.29 11.37
C PHE A 36 -0.34 -6.86 10.46
N VAL A 37 -0.56 -6.82 9.14
CA VAL A 37 0.44 -7.27 8.14
C VAL A 37 1.63 -6.32 8.07
N THR A 38 1.44 -5.06 8.45
CA THR A 38 2.50 -4.05 8.40
C THR A 38 3.32 -4.10 9.70
N PRO A 39 4.66 -4.05 9.66
CA PRO A 39 5.54 -4.24 10.83
C PRO A 39 5.57 -3.00 11.75
N ILE A 40 4.40 -2.50 12.15
CA ILE A 40 4.24 -1.32 12.99
C ILE A 40 4.77 -1.58 14.39
N ILE A 41 4.41 -2.74 14.97
CA ILE A 41 4.64 -3.08 16.37
C ILE A 41 6.08 -3.57 16.61
N TYR A 42 6.63 -4.40 15.71
CA TYR A 42 7.87 -5.16 15.97
C TYR A 42 9.11 -4.53 15.31
N GLY A 43 8.93 -3.71 14.27
CA GLY A 43 10.03 -3.11 13.50
C GLY A 43 10.77 -4.09 12.60
N VAL A 44 11.32 -3.58 11.50
CA VAL A 44 11.97 -4.39 10.44
C VAL A 44 13.28 -5.06 10.94
N THR A 45 13.92 -4.49 11.96
CA THR A 45 15.20 -4.97 12.52
C THR A 45 15.10 -6.27 13.32
N ALA A 46 13.91 -6.61 13.83
CA ALA A 46 13.69 -7.84 14.60
C ALA A 46 13.49 -9.09 13.71
N LEU A 47 13.43 -8.90 12.38
CA LEU A 47 13.04 -9.94 11.42
C LEU A 47 14.26 -10.54 10.72
N ARG A 48 14.17 -11.83 10.37
CA ARG A 48 15.18 -12.53 9.56
C ARG A 48 15.23 -11.91 8.14
N PRO A 49 16.38 -11.98 7.42
CA PRO A 49 16.55 -11.35 6.10
C PRO A 49 15.47 -11.72 5.08
N ARG A 50 15.10 -13.00 4.98
CA ARG A 50 14.02 -13.46 4.08
C ARG A 50 12.65 -12.85 4.42
N THR A 51 12.38 -12.61 5.70
CA THR A 51 11.12 -12.01 6.15
C THR A 51 11.13 -10.50 5.96
N GLN A 52 12.31 -9.86 5.99
CA GLN A 52 12.47 -8.45 5.63
C GLN A 52 12.10 -8.21 4.17
N GLU A 53 12.51 -9.09 3.25
CA GLU A 53 12.13 -9.01 1.83
C GLU A 53 10.61 -9.20 1.62
N LEU A 54 10.00 -10.17 2.30
CA LEU A 54 8.55 -10.38 2.26
C LEU A 54 7.77 -9.16 2.77
N ILE A 55 8.29 -8.50 3.80
CA ILE A 55 7.69 -7.29 4.36
C ILE A 55 7.97 -6.06 3.48
N ALA A 56 9.10 -6.02 2.77
CA ALA A 56 9.42 -4.98 1.81
C ALA A 56 8.44 -4.94 0.63
N LEU A 57 7.72 -6.05 0.38
CA LEU A 57 6.62 -6.09 -0.58
C LEU A 57 5.45 -5.19 -0.19
N ASN A 58 5.31 -4.85 1.09
CA ASN A 58 4.25 -3.95 1.54
C ASN A 58 4.74 -2.49 1.42
N PRO A 59 4.12 -1.66 0.57
CA PRO A 59 4.55 -0.28 0.36
C PRO A 59 4.46 0.59 1.64
N MET A 60 3.62 0.19 2.61
CA MET A 60 3.52 0.85 3.91
C MET A 60 4.68 0.49 4.85
N ALA A 61 5.36 -0.63 4.65
CA ALA A 61 6.52 -1.01 5.46
C ALA A 61 7.66 0.01 5.30
N GLY A 62 7.98 0.41 4.07
CA GLY A 62 8.97 1.47 3.82
C GLY A 62 8.55 2.85 4.36
N VAL A 63 7.25 3.17 4.40
CA VAL A 63 6.74 4.42 5.01
C VAL A 63 7.03 4.44 6.51
N ILE A 64 6.67 3.36 7.20
CA ILE A 64 6.77 3.27 8.66
C ILE A 64 8.22 3.16 9.11
N ASP A 65 9.05 2.40 8.39
CA ASP A 65 10.48 2.35 8.67
C ASP A 65 11.11 3.75 8.48
N GLY A 66 10.69 4.48 7.44
CA GLY A 66 11.18 5.85 7.16
C GLY A 66 10.80 6.83 8.25
N PHE A 67 9.55 6.74 8.71
CA PHE A 67 9.06 7.55 9.79
C PHE A 67 9.77 7.23 11.11
N ARG A 68 9.99 5.94 11.42
CA ARG A 68 10.76 5.52 12.60
C ARG A 68 12.19 6.03 12.54
N TRP A 69 12.85 5.95 11.39
CA TRP A 69 14.20 6.48 11.21
C TRP A 69 14.25 8.00 11.41
N ALA A 70 13.33 8.74 10.79
CA ALA A 70 13.27 10.19 10.91
C ALA A 70 12.98 10.69 12.33
N VAL A 71 12.15 9.97 13.09
CA VAL A 71 11.75 10.37 14.46
C VAL A 71 12.73 9.87 15.53
N LEU A 72 13.19 8.62 15.43
CA LEU A 72 14.04 7.99 16.46
C LEU A 72 15.53 8.14 16.17
N GLY A 73 15.92 8.47 14.92
CA GLY A 73 17.31 8.66 14.51
C GLY A 73 18.21 7.42 14.68
N ARG A 74 17.63 6.23 14.90
CA ARG A 74 18.35 4.99 15.19
C ARG A 74 18.00 3.88 14.20
N GLY A 75 19.05 3.23 13.67
CA GLY A 75 18.96 2.18 12.65
C GLY A 75 19.47 2.66 11.30
N LEU A 76 20.26 1.85 10.60
CA LEU A 76 20.62 2.14 9.21
C LEU A 76 19.36 1.98 8.35
N PRO A 77 19.06 2.94 7.45
CA PRO A 77 17.98 2.76 6.50
C PRO A 77 18.30 1.55 5.62
N HIS A 78 17.40 0.56 5.61
CA HIS A 78 17.52 -0.59 4.73
C HIS A 78 17.17 -0.14 3.31
N TYR A 79 18.14 0.47 2.59
CA TYR A 79 17.91 1.08 1.28
C TYR A 79 17.21 0.14 0.29
N HIS A 80 17.47 -1.16 0.38
CA HIS A 80 16.79 -2.19 -0.40
C HIS A 80 15.27 -2.25 -0.13
N VAL A 81 14.85 -2.19 1.14
CA VAL A 81 13.43 -2.18 1.54
C VAL A 81 12.75 -0.92 1.03
N TYR A 82 13.39 0.25 1.15
CA TYR A 82 12.83 1.51 0.63
C TYR A 82 12.64 1.50 -0.89
N ALA A 83 13.64 1.04 -1.63
CA ALA A 83 13.58 0.98 -3.08
C ALA A 83 12.50 0.01 -3.56
N LEU A 84 12.39 -1.17 -2.93
CA LEU A 84 11.38 -2.16 -3.27
C LEU A 84 9.96 -1.66 -2.94
N SER A 85 9.76 -1.14 -1.71
CA SER A 85 8.48 -0.56 -1.29
C SER A 85 8.07 0.64 -2.15
N PHE A 86 9.03 1.44 -2.63
CA PHE A 86 8.73 2.52 -3.58
C PHE A 86 8.23 1.99 -4.93
N GLY A 87 8.95 1.03 -5.51
CA GLY A 87 8.58 0.43 -6.78
C GLY A 87 7.16 -0.17 -6.72
N ILE A 88 6.82 -0.78 -5.59
CA ILE A 88 5.50 -1.36 -5.37
C ILE A 88 4.43 -0.28 -5.18
N ALA A 89 4.72 0.79 -4.43
CA ALA A 89 3.80 1.92 -4.29
C ALA A 89 3.47 2.54 -5.66
N LEU A 90 4.48 2.67 -6.52
CA LEU A 90 4.31 3.11 -7.92
C LEU A 90 3.47 2.13 -8.73
N ALA A 91 3.77 0.83 -8.64
CA ALA A 91 3.02 -0.20 -9.35
C ALA A 91 1.54 -0.26 -8.93
N VAL A 92 1.25 -0.13 -7.64
CA VAL A 92 -0.12 -0.06 -7.09
C VAL A 92 -0.83 1.20 -7.61
N MET A 93 -0.15 2.35 -7.65
CA MET A 93 -0.76 3.57 -8.17
C MET A 93 -1.04 3.50 -9.67
N LEU A 94 -0.08 3.02 -10.47
CA LEU A 94 -0.25 2.86 -11.91
C LEU A 94 -1.34 1.83 -12.26
N SER A 95 -1.37 0.70 -11.54
CA SER A 95 -2.41 -0.31 -11.73
C SER A 95 -3.80 0.20 -11.31
N GLY A 96 -3.90 0.95 -10.21
CA GLY A 96 -5.14 1.60 -9.77
C GLY A 96 -5.65 2.62 -10.78
N LEU A 97 -4.76 3.45 -11.32
CA LEU A 97 -5.11 4.42 -12.36
C LEU A 97 -5.58 3.72 -13.65
N TRP A 98 -4.89 2.65 -14.06
CA TRP A 98 -5.26 1.88 -15.24
C TRP A 98 -6.62 1.19 -15.06
N TYR A 99 -6.86 0.57 -13.90
CA TYR A 99 -8.12 -0.08 -13.59
C TYR A 99 -9.27 0.92 -13.51
N PHE A 100 -9.08 2.05 -12.84
CA PHE A 100 -10.07 3.13 -12.77
C PHE A 100 -10.46 3.64 -14.17
N ARG A 101 -9.48 3.92 -15.04
CA ARG A 101 -9.74 4.35 -16.42
C ARG A 101 -10.49 3.31 -17.26
N ARG A 102 -10.28 2.01 -17.00
CA ARG A 102 -10.98 0.95 -17.71
C ARG A 102 -12.45 0.85 -17.27
N VAL A 103 -12.70 1.07 -15.99
CA VAL A 103 -14.05 1.07 -15.42
C VAL A 103 -14.81 2.32 -15.86
N GLU A 104 -14.17 3.49 -15.85
CA GLU A 104 -14.74 4.76 -16.34
C GLU A 104 -15.24 4.67 -17.79
N ARG A 105 -14.46 4.05 -18.68
CA ARG A 105 -14.89 3.83 -20.08
C ARG A 105 -16.14 2.97 -20.21
N TYR A 106 -16.33 2.00 -19.30
CA TYR A 106 -17.51 1.12 -19.33
C TYR A 106 -18.79 1.85 -18.89
N PHE A 107 -18.66 2.91 -18.06
CA PHE A 107 -19.78 3.76 -17.65
C PHE A 107 -20.12 4.83 -18.68
N ALA A 108 -19.13 5.35 -19.41
CA ALA A 108 -19.35 6.33 -20.47
C ALA A 108 -20.22 5.78 -21.63
N ASP A 109 -20.21 4.46 -21.86
CA ASP A 109 -21.05 3.81 -22.88
C ASP A 109 -22.47 3.46 -22.37
N LEU A 110 -22.78 3.68 -21.09
CA LEU A 110 -24.08 3.37 -20.46
C LEU A 110 -25.01 4.58 -20.31
N ILE A 111 -24.60 5.78 -20.75
CA ILE A 111 -25.39 7.02 -20.70
C ILE A 111 -25.75 7.46 -22.11
#